data_AF-A0A960HRR4-F1
#
_entry.id   AF-A0A960HRR4-F1
#
_cell.length_a   1.000
_cell.length_b   1.000
_cell.length_c   1.000
_cell.angle_alpha   90.00
_cell.angle_beta   90.00
_cell.angle_gamma   90.00
#
_symmetry.space_group_name_H-M   'P 1'
#
loop_
_entity.id
_entity.type
_entity.pdbx_description
1 polymer ?
#
loop_
_entity_poly.entity_id
_entity_poly.type
_entity_poly.pdbx_seq_one_letter_code
_entity_poly.pdbx_strand_id
1 'polypeptide(L)'
;MVAWSEQLSSNAAIDALRDALALVEGEPFDEAGYEWADLGVPIHERIVEAAARMFELACDIGDLATARFAIVHGLQGVPGHEDLYRLRMQLEHRCAGPSAVHGVFNDLTHHLDALDCEPSAETVAMYRQLTGRRTAS
;
A
#
# COMPACT_ATOMS: atom_id res chain seq x y z
N MET A 1 -16.43 -6.65 22.07
CA MET A 1 -16.15 -7.55 20.93
C MET A 1 -15.15 -6.87 19.99
N VAL A 2 -13.89 -6.67 20.41
CA VAL A 2 -12.71 -6.34 19.57
C VAL A 2 -11.47 -6.59 20.45
N ALA A 3 -10.79 -7.75 20.34
CA ALA A 3 -9.52 -8.03 21.04
C ALA A 3 -8.84 -9.34 20.58
N TRP A 4 -8.86 -9.68 19.28
CA TRP A 4 -8.21 -10.91 18.78
C TRP A 4 -6.94 -10.64 17.97
N SER A 5 -6.49 -9.39 17.82
CA SER A 5 -5.33 -9.05 16.99
C SER A 5 -3.99 -9.11 17.73
N GLU A 6 -3.94 -9.14 19.06
CA GLU A 6 -2.66 -8.96 19.78
C GLU A 6 -1.90 -10.25 20.16
N GLN A 7 -2.39 -11.45 19.82
CA GLN A 7 -1.72 -12.70 20.24
C GLN A 7 -1.33 -13.68 19.14
N LEU A 8 -1.45 -13.31 17.86
CA LEU A 8 -0.84 -14.10 16.81
C LEU A 8 0.66 -13.81 16.79
N SER A 9 1.49 -14.86 16.72
CA SER A 9 2.88 -14.68 16.32
C SER A 9 2.91 -13.92 14.98
N SER A 10 3.92 -13.10 14.72
CA SER A 10 3.98 -12.28 13.50
C SER A 10 3.69 -13.10 12.23
N ASN A 11 4.11 -14.36 12.18
CA ASN A 11 3.83 -15.28 11.09
C ASN A 11 2.33 -15.63 10.97
N ALA A 12 1.65 -15.97 12.06
CA ALA A 12 0.23 -16.28 12.01
C ALA A 12 -0.62 -15.04 11.66
N ALA A 13 -0.19 -13.84 12.07
CA ALA A 13 -0.81 -12.59 11.64
C ALA A 13 -0.60 -12.34 10.14
N ILE A 14 0.62 -12.55 9.63
CA ILE A 14 0.95 -12.46 8.20
C ILE A 14 0.10 -13.44 7.39
N ASP A 15 -0.03 -14.69 7.83
CA ASP A 15 -0.82 -15.69 7.11
C ASP A 15 -2.29 -15.29 7.01
N ALA A 16 -2.90 -14.84 8.12
CA ALA A 16 -4.27 -14.37 8.12
C ALA A 16 -4.49 -13.14 7.23
N LEU A 17 -3.55 -12.17 7.26
CA LEU A 17 -3.62 -10.97 6.41
C LEU A 17 -3.42 -11.30 4.93
N ARG A 18 -2.53 -12.25 4.62
CA ARG A 18 -2.31 -12.75 3.26
C ARG A 18 -3.59 -13.38 2.71
N ASP A 19 -4.23 -14.24 3.49
CA ASP A 19 -5.48 -14.89 3.08
C ASP A 19 -6.60 -13.86 2.86
N ALA A 20 -6.69 -12.83 3.71
CA ALA A 20 -7.66 -11.75 3.54
C ALA A 20 -7.39 -10.90 2.29
N LEU A 21 -6.14 -10.50 2.05
CA LEU A 21 -5.76 -9.70 0.88
C LEU A 21 -5.87 -10.49 -0.43
N ALA A 22 -5.72 -11.81 -0.40
CA ALA A 22 -5.93 -12.65 -1.57
C ALA A 22 -7.39 -12.63 -2.08
N LEU A 23 -8.35 -12.17 -1.27
CA LEU A 23 -9.74 -11.96 -1.68
C LEU A 23 -9.94 -10.65 -2.46
N VAL A 24 -8.94 -9.77 -2.47
CA VAL A 24 -8.98 -8.51 -3.23
C VAL A 24 -8.54 -8.79 -4.66
N GLU A 25 -9.52 -8.93 -5.55
CA GLU A 25 -9.30 -9.21 -6.99
C GLU A 25 -9.36 -7.94 -7.87
N GLY A 26 -9.71 -6.79 -7.30
CA GLY A 26 -9.86 -5.51 -7.97
C GLY A 26 -10.49 -4.46 -7.04
N GLU A 27 -10.85 -3.30 -7.60
CA GLU A 27 -11.49 -2.23 -6.84
C GLU A 27 -12.89 -2.68 -6.36
N PRO A 28 -13.22 -2.49 -5.07
CA PRO A 28 -14.54 -2.82 -4.56
C PRO A 28 -15.66 -2.11 -5.33
N PHE A 29 -16.61 -2.89 -5.84
CA PHE A 29 -17.82 -2.39 -6.50
C PHE A 29 -17.59 -1.60 -7.81
N ASP A 30 -16.47 -1.82 -8.51
CA ASP A 30 -16.10 -1.18 -9.79
C ASP A 30 -17.19 -1.28 -10.90
N GLU A 31 -18.14 -2.22 -10.78
CA GLU A 31 -19.26 -2.40 -11.73
C GLU A 31 -20.65 -2.04 -11.17
N ALA A 32 -20.77 -1.54 -9.94
CA ALA A 32 -22.05 -1.39 -9.26
C ALA A 32 -22.68 0.00 -9.48
N GLY A 33 -23.58 0.14 -10.45
CA GLY A 33 -24.42 1.32 -10.66
C GLY A 33 -25.54 1.52 -9.62
N TYR A 34 -25.35 1.08 -8.37
CA TYR A 34 -26.38 1.09 -7.33
C TYR A 34 -26.02 2.05 -6.19
N GLU A 35 -26.96 2.89 -5.76
CA GLU A 35 -26.77 3.90 -4.70
C GLU A 35 -26.27 3.36 -3.34
N TRP A 36 -26.42 2.05 -3.06
CA TRP A 36 -25.87 1.45 -1.83
C TRP A 36 -24.36 1.13 -1.93
N ALA A 37 -23.80 1.11 -3.14
CA ALA A 37 -22.37 0.87 -3.38
C ALA A 37 -21.49 2.09 -3.08
N ASP A 38 -22.08 3.30 -3.00
CA ASP A 38 -21.42 4.53 -2.52
C ASP A 38 -20.94 4.42 -1.05
N LEU A 39 -21.29 3.32 -0.36
CA LEU A 39 -20.74 2.95 0.94
C LEU A 39 -19.37 2.26 0.84
N GLY A 40 -18.61 2.43 -0.24
CA GLY A 40 -17.29 1.80 -0.46
C GLY A 40 -16.14 2.31 0.44
N VAL A 41 -16.30 3.48 1.08
CA VAL A 41 -15.25 4.09 1.91
C VAL A 41 -14.74 3.17 3.04
N PRO A 42 -15.59 2.49 3.82
CA PRO A 42 -15.12 1.63 4.91
C PRO A 42 -14.35 0.40 4.41
N ILE A 43 -14.63 -0.13 3.21
CA ILE A 43 -13.90 -1.29 2.70
C ILE A 43 -12.51 -0.89 2.17
N HIS A 44 -12.38 0.28 1.52
CA HIS A 44 -11.08 0.81 1.11
C HIS A 44 -10.14 0.98 2.31
N GLU A 45 -10.63 1.59 3.40
CA GLU A 45 -9.85 1.76 4.62
C GLU A 45 -9.37 0.42 5.21
N ARG A 46 -10.21 -0.63 5.19
CA ARG A 46 -9.83 -1.96 5.70
C ARG A 46 -8.78 -2.64 4.82
N ILE A 47 -8.86 -2.47 3.49
CA ILE A 47 -7.85 -2.98 2.56
C ILE A 47 -6.50 -2.29 2.84
N VAL A 48 -6.52 -0.95 2.96
CA VAL A 48 -5.32 -0.16 3.25
C VAL A 48 -4.71 -0.57 4.59
N GLU A 49 -5.53 -0.69 5.65
CA GLU A 49 -5.07 -1.11 6.97
C GLU A 49 -4.45 -2.52 6.95
N ALA A 50 -5.10 -3.48 6.29
CA ALA A 50 -4.60 -4.85 6.17
C ALA A 50 -3.27 -4.91 5.40
N ALA A 51 -3.18 -4.19 4.28
CA ALA A 51 -1.97 -4.11 3.46
C ALA A 51 -0.81 -3.44 4.20
N ALA A 52 -1.05 -2.30 4.84
CA ALA A 52 -0.04 -1.62 5.65
C ALA A 52 0.44 -2.50 6.81
N ARG A 53 -0.48 -3.17 7.51
CA ARG A 53 -0.11 -4.03 8.64
C ARG A 53 0.70 -5.24 8.22
N MET A 54 0.33 -5.90 7.11
CA MET A 54 1.08 -7.04 6.59
C MET A 54 2.46 -6.60 6.08
N PHE A 55 2.54 -5.44 5.43
CA PHE A 55 3.79 -4.86 4.96
C PHE A 55 4.77 -4.62 6.12
N GLU A 56 4.31 -4.01 7.21
CA GLU A 56 5.11 -3.77 8.42
C GLU A 56 5.64 -5.07 8.99
N LEU A 57 4.75 -6.04 9.26
CA LEU A 57 5.12 -7.34 9.85
C LEU A 57 6.11 -8.09 8.97
N ALA A 58 5.93 -8.06 7.65
CA ALA A 58 6.83 -8.71 6.70
C ALA A 58 8.19 -8.01 6.65
N CYS A 59 8.23 -6.68 6.69
CA CYS A 59 9.47 -5.91 6.77
C CYS A 59 10.25 -6.20 8.06
N ASP A 60 9.56 -6.33 9.20
CA ASP A 60 10.19 -6.60 10.51
C ASP A 60 10.95 -7.93 10.54
N ILE A 61 10.50 -8.93 9.76
CA ILE A 61 11.16 -10.23 9.64
C ILE A 61 12.04 -10.36 8.38
N GLY A 62 12.17 -9.29 7.58
CA GLY A 62 12.98 -9.26 6.36
C GLY A 62 12.36 -9.99 5.16
N ASP A 63 11.09 -10.33 5.20
CA ASP A 63 10.38 -10.99 4.10
C ASP A 63 9.85 -9.97 3.09
N LEU A 64 10.73 -9.53 2.19
CA LEU A 64 10.38 -8.55 1.16
C LEU A 64 9.41 -9.10 0.11
N ALA A 65 9.30 -10.42 -0.05
CA ALA A 65 8.36 -11.02 -0.99
C ALA A 65 6.92 -10.87 -0.48
N THR A 66 6.71 -11.16 0.81
CA THR A 66 5.43 -10.95 1.51
C THR A 66 5.08 -9.46 1.59
N ALA A 67 6.05 -8.58 1.85
CA ALA A 67 5.84 -7.14 1.81
C ALA A 67 5.37 -6.66 0.42
N ARG A 68 5.98 -7.19 -0.65
CA ARG A 68 5.56 -6.92 -2.04
C ARG A 68 4.15 -7.40 -2.32
N PHE A 69 3.80 -8.60 -1.86
CA PHE A 69 2.45 -9.15 -1.99
C PHE A 69 1.41 -8.22 -1.38
N ALA A 70 1.64 -7.75 -0.15
CA ALA A 70 0.72 -6.86 0.55
C ALA A 70 0.44 -5.57 -0.23
N ILE A 71 1.48 -4.95 -0.78
CA ILE A 71 1.37 -3.71 -1.57
C ILE A 71 0.65 -3.94 -2.90
N VAL A 72 0.96 -5.01 -3.61
CA VAL A 72 0.31 -5.32 -4.90
C VAL A 72 -1.19 -5.52 -4.69
N HIS A 73 -1.60 -6.36 -3.75
CA HIS A 73 -3.02 -6.62 -3.50
C HIS A 73 -3.74 -5.40 -2.89
N GLY A 74 -3.08 -4.65 -2.00
CA GLY A 74 -3.64 -3.41 -1.47
C GLY A 74 -3.95 -2.38 -2.57
N LEU A 75 -3.01 -2.18 -3.51
CA LEU A 75 -3.19 -1.25 -4.63
C LEU A 75 -4.12 -1.77 -5.73
N GLN A 76 -4.33 -3.09 -5.84
CA GLN A 76 -5.40 -3.64 -6.68
C GLN A 76 -6.78 -3.25 -6.15
N GLY A 77 -6.96 -3.24 -4.83
CA GLY A 77 -8.23 -2.86 -4.20
C GLY A 77 -8.44 -1.35 -4.07
N VAL A 78 -7.37 -0.59 -3.91
CA VAL A 78 -7.45 0.87 -3.77
C VAL A 78 -6.39 1.56 -4.64
N PRO A 79 -6.62 1.64 -5.96
CA PRO A 79 -5.70 2.28 -6.90
C PRO A 79 -5.42 3.74 -6.50
N GLY A 80 -4.18 4.19 -6.71
CA GLY A 80 -3.78 5.57 -6.40
C GLY A 80 -3.69 5.94 -4.91
N HIS A 81 -3.94 5.02 -3.97
CA HIS A 81 -3.87 5.35 -2.54
C HIS A 81 -2.47 5.77 -2.10
N GLU A 82 -2.30 7.05 -1.74
CA GLU A 82 -0.99 7.65 -1.50
C GLU A 82 -0.18 6.92 -0.42
N ASP A 83 -0.80 6.50 0.69
CA ASP A 83 -0.10 5.77 1.76
C ASP A 83 0.51 4.44 1.28
N LEU A 84 -0.19 3.69 0.44
CA LEU A 84 0.32 2.43 -0.08
C LEU A 84 1.41 2.66 -1.11
N TYR A 85 1.29 3.71 -1.94
CA TYR A 85 2.35 4.14 -2.84
C TYR A 85 3.60 4.60 -2.11
N ARG A 86 3.44 5.25 -0.96
CA ARG A 86 4.53 5.58 -0.06
C ARG A 86 5.25 4.32 0.43
N LEU A 87 4.54 3.33 0.93
CA LEU A 87 5.14 2.04 1.33
C LEU A 87 5.82 1.34 0.14
N ARG A 88 5.22 1.37 -1.05
CA ARG A 88 5.81 0.84 -2.29
C ARG A 88 7.13 1.53 -2.65
N MET A 89 7.21 2.86 -2.55
CA MET A 89 8.46 3.60 -2.78
C MET A 89 9.56 3.16 -1.82
N GLN A 90 9.24 2.96 -0.53
CA GLN A 90 10.20 2.45 0.45
C GLN A 90 10.67 1.03 0.11
N LEU A 91 9.74 0.16 -0.29
CA LEU A 91 10.04 -1.20 -0.71
C LEU A 91 10.97 -1.25 -1.92
N GLU A 92 10.64 -0.53 -2.99
CA GLU A 92 11.45 -0.53 -4.20
C GLU A 92 12.80 0.13 -3.99
N HIS A 93 12.88 1.17 -3.16
CA HIS A 93 14.17 1.70 -2.74
C HIS A 93 15.03 0.62 -2.06
N ARG A 94 14.45 -0.16 -1.13
CA ARG A 94 15.18 -1.24 -0.44
C ARG A 94 15.60 -2.37 -1.40
N CYS A 95 14.77 -2.73 -2.37
CA CYS A 95 15.04 -3.82 -3.30
C CYS A 95 15.99 -3.44 -4.46
N ALA A 96 15.80 -2.26 -5.05
CA ALA A 96 16.40 -1.88 -6.33
C ALA A 96 17.05 -0.48 -6.31
N GLY A 97 16.93 0.26 -5.21
CA GLY A 97 17.57 1.56 -5.02
C GLY A 97 16.80 2.75 -5.57
N PRO A 98 17.41 3.95 -5.50
CA PRO A 98 16.75 5.22 -5.80
C PRO A 98 16.09 5.32 -7.18
N SER A 99 16.66 4.66 -8.19
CA SER A 99 16.13 4.72 -9.56
C SER A 99 14.76 4.06 -9.70
N ALA A 100 14.48 3.01 -8.92
CA ALA A 100 13.20 2.30 -8.97
C ALA A 100 12.05 3.16 -8.40
N VAL A 101 12.37 4.09 -7.50
CA VAL A 101 11.40 5.01 -6.88
C VAL A 101 10.78 5.94 -7.92
N HIS A 102 11.53 6.34 -8.95
CA HIS A 102 10.99 7.16 -10.04
C HIS A 102 9.84 6.47 -10.78
N GLY A 103 9.96 5.17 -11.04
CA GLY A 103 8.90 4.39 -11.68
C GLY A 103 7.62 4.38 -10.84
N VAL A 104 7.76 4.15 -9.53
CA VAL A 104 6.63 4.13 -8.59
C VAL A 104 5.95 5.51 -8.47
N PHE A 105 6.73 6.59 -8.41
CA PHE A 105 6.17 7.94 -8.30
C PHE A 105 5.43 8.37 -9.58
N ASN A 106 5.95 8.00 -10.75
CA ASN A 106 5.28 8.26 -12.03
C ASN A 106 3.96 7.49 -12.13
N ASP A 107 3.93 6.24 -11.67
CA ASP A 107 2.74 5.39 -11.61
C ASP A 107 1.64 6.03 -10.73
N LEU A 108 2.00 6.49 -9.52
CA LEU A 108 1.07 7.26 -8.67
C LEU A 108 0.55 8.51 -9.36
N THR A 109 1.45 9.28 -9.98
CA THR A 109 1.07 10.55 -10.64
C THR A 109 0.07 10.28 -11.76
N HIS A 110 0.22 9.18 -12.51
CA HIS A 110 -0.73 8.80 -13.54
C HIS A 110 -2.14 8.51 -12.97
N HIS A 111 -2.23 7.82 -11.83
CA HIS A 111 -3.51 7.58 -11.16
C HIS A 111 -4.16 8.86 -10.64
N LEU A 112 -3.37 9.78 -10.06
CA LEU A 112 -3.90 11.03 -9.53
C LEU A 112 -4.32 12.02 -10.63
N ASP A 113 -3.60 12.05 -11.75
CA ASP A 113 -3.94 12.87 -12.92
C ASP A 113 -5.31 12.49 -13.50
N ALA A 114 -5.67 11.20 -13.49
CA ALA A 114 -7.01 10.74 -13.88
C ALA A 114 -8.13 11.28 -12.99
N LEU A 115 -7.80 11.74 -11.77
CA LEU A 115 -8.70 12.35 -10.80
C LEU A 115 -8.55 13.87 -10.71
N ASP A 116 -7.76 14.49 -11.61
CA ASP A 116 -7.41 15.93 -11.58
C ASP A 116 -6.78 16.35 -10.24
N CYS A 117 -5.99 15.45 -9.64
CA CYS A 117 -5.32 15.63 -8.36
C CYS A 117 -3.79 15.63 -8.52
N GLU A 118 -3.10 16.38 -7.66
CA GLU A 118 -1.64 16.32 -7.54
C GLU A 118 -1.22 15.46 -6.32
N PRO A 119 -0.03 14.84 -6.33
CA PRO A 119 0.50 14.15 -5.16
C PRO A 119 0.60 15.07 -3.94
N SER A 120 0.25 14.56 -2.77
CA SER A 120 0.36 15.33 -1.53
C SER A 120 1.81 15.75 -1.22
N ALA A 121 1.96 16.83 -0.44
CA ALA A 121 3.26 17.32 -0.01
C ALA A 121 4.10 16.26 0.72
N GLU A 122 3.46 15.38 1.48
CA GLU A 122 4.11 14.29 2.21
C GLU A 122 4.67 13.22 1.25
N THR A 123 3.90 12.85 0.23
CA THR A 123 4.35 11.94 -0.83
C THR A 123 5.52 12.53 -1.62
N VAL A 124 5.44 13.81 -1.99
CA VAL A 124 6.54 14.51 -2.68
C VAL A 124 7.79 14.57 -1.80
N ALA A 125 7.64 14.85 -0.51
CA ALA A 125 8.75 14.88 0.44
C ALA A 125 9.45 13.51 0.52
N MET A 126 8.68 12.42 0.63
CA MET A 126 9.27 11.09 0.71
C MET A 126 9.95 10.66 -0.61
N TYR A 127 9.34 10.98 -1.74
CA TYR A 127 9.97 10.76 -3.05
C TYR A 127 11.34 11.44 -3.13
N ARG A 128 11.43 12.72 -2.73
CA ARG A 128 12.69 13.47 -2.70
C ARG A 128 13.69 12.87 -1.72
N GLN A 129 13.24 12.40 -0.56
CA GLN A 129 14.10 11.76 0.43
C GLN A 129 14.73 10.46 -0.11
N LEU A 130 13.94 9.63 -0.79
CA LEU A 130 14.41 8.33 -1.31
C LEU A 130 15.23 8.47 -2.59
N THR A 131 15.03 9.52 -3.37
CA THR A 131 15.78 9.75 -4.63
C THR A 131 16.99 10.66 -4.43
N GLY A 132 17.00 11.47 -3.38
CA GLY A 132 18.14 12.28 -2.97
C GLY A 132 19.24 11.46 -2.30
N ARG A 133 20.51 11.70 -2.65
CA ARG A 133 21.65 11.15 -1.90
C ARG A 133 21.51 11.57 -0.43
N ARG A 134 21.60 10.62 0.50
CA ARG A 134 21.79 10.86 1.94
C ARG A 134 22.76 12.02 2.12
N THR A 135 22.28 13.17 2.59
CA THR A 135 23.17 14.13 3.25
C THR A 135 23.66 13.41 4.49
N ALA A 136 24.86 12.84 4.39
CA ALA A 136 25.62 12.47 5.56
C ALA A 136 25.79 13.72 6.42
N SER A 137 25.32 13.65 7.66
CA SER A 137 25.89 14.40 8.78
C SER A 137 26.45 13.37 9.74
#